data_AF-A0A1M7ANT1-F1
#
_entry.id   AF-A0A1M7ANT1-F1
#
_cell.length_a   1.000
_cell.length_b   1.000
_cell.length_c   1.000
_cell.angle_alpha   90.00
_cell.angle_beta   90.00
_cell.angle_gamma   90.00
#
_symmetry.space_group_name_H-M   'P 1'
#
loop_
_entity.id
_entity.type
_entity.pdbx_description
1 polymer ?
#
loop_
_entity_poly.entity_id
_entity_poly.type
_entity_poly.pdbx_seq_one_letter_code
_entity_poly.pdbx_strand_id
1 'polypeptide(L)'
;MNTITLQSSKVKWDQVEESLHNKGYALVPDFLEPDMCDALKELYDQKEGYRKTVVMERYRFGLGEYKYFDYPLPGPIQELREGLYPHLVPVANLWMKALNIKRVFPQTHQELIDQCKEQHQLKPTPLILKYGKGGFNTLHQDLYGEVYFPLQAVLFLSDPDTDYQGGEFVMTQQTPRAQSKAIVLRPKKGDMVLFTTNFRPVKGTKGYYRVNMKHGVSELHRGERYTMGIIFHDAIS
;
A
#
# COMPACT_ATOMS: atom_id res chain seq x y z
N MET A 1 -7.33 -13.26 20.32
CA MET A 1 -7.68 -11.98 19.65
C MET A 1 -6.54 -11.03 19.92
N ASN A 2 -5.51 -11.03 19.07
CA ASN A 2 -4.42 -10.08 19.21
C ASN A 2 -4.87 -8.81 18.49
N THR A 3 -5.42 -7.86 19.24
CA THR A 3 -5.73 -6.51 18.76
C THR A 3 -4.42 -5.86 18.33
N ILE A 4 -4.36 -5.32 17.11
CA ILE A 4 -3.32 -4.34 16.81
C ILE A 4 -3.79 -3.09 17.53
N THR A 5 -3.28 -2.85 18.73
CA THR A 5 -3.29 -1.49 19.24
C THR A 5 -2.41 -0.71 18.29
N LEU A 6 -3.04 -0.05 17.32
CA LEU A 6 -2.38 0.86 16.41
C LEU A 6 -1.45 1.71 17.26
N GLN A 7 -0.15 1.59 17.03
CA GLN A 7 0.81 2.52 17.61
C GLN A 7 0.70 3.88 16.89
N SER A 8 -0.51 4.32 16.56
CA SER A 8 -0.81 5.60 15.89
C SER A 8 -0.29 6.78 16.70
N SER A 9 -0.18 6.62 18.03
CA SER A 9 0.46 7.59 18.92
C SER A 9 1.98 7.70 18.76
N LYS A 10 2.66 6.68 18.21
CA LYS A 10 4.11 6.72 17.90
C LYS A 10 4.41 7.28 16.51
N VAL A 11 3.40 7.34 15.63
CA VAL A 11 3.58 7.86 14.27
C VAL A 11 3.66 9.39 14.31
N LYS A 12 4.78 9.94 13.83
CA LYS A 12 4.96 11.38 13.67
C LYS A 12 4.22 11.86 12.42
N TRP A 13 2.89 12.00 12.52
CA TRP A 13 2.02 12.29 11.37
C TRP A 13 2.44 13.53 10.59
N ASP A 14 2.86 14.61 11.25
CA ASP A 14 3.35 15.81 10.55
C ASP A 14 4.50 15.50 9.57
N GLN A 15 5.42 14.60 9.95
CA GLN A 15 6.53 14.19 9.09
C GLN A 15 6.08 13.25 7.96
N VAL A 16 5.09 12.40 8.25
CA VAL A 16 4.46 11.52 7.25
C VAL A 16 3.77 12.36 6.18
N GLU A 17 2.96 13.34 6.58
CA GLU A 17 2.24 14.25 5.68
C GLU A 17 3.22 15.03 4.80
N GLU A 18 4.23 15.65 5.41
CA GLU A 18 5.28 16.37 4.67
C GLU A 18 5.99 15.46 3.65
N SER A 19 6.37 14.25 4.07
CA SER A 19 7.04 13.29 3.18
C SER A 19 6.13 12.86 2.02
N LEU A 20 4.84 12.61 2.29
CA LEU A 20 3.86 12.30 1.25
C LEU A 20 3.75 13.46 0.24
N HIS A 21 3.58 14.70 0.69
CA HIS A 21 3.54 15.86 -0.20
C HIS A 21 4.80 15.99 -1.08
N ASN A 22 5.97 15.81 -0.47
CA ASN A 22 7.25 16.05 -1.13
C ASN A 22 7.69 14.91 -2.05
N LYS A 23 7.42 13.66 -1.66
CA LYS A 23 8.00 12.47 -2.30
C LYS A 23 6.95 11.49 -2.85
N GLY A 24 5.71 11.57 -2.40
CA GLY A 24 4.65 10.59 -2.70
C GLY A 24 4.73 9.32 -1.86
N TYR A 25 5.61 9.27 -0.87
CA TYR A 25 5.71 8.18 0.10
C TYR A 25 6.27 8.69 1.44
N ALA A 26 6.03 7.92 2.50
CA ALA A 26 6.61 8.09 3.82
C ALA A 26 7.00 6.71 4.38
N LEU A 27 8.20 6.61 4.95
CA LEU A 27 8.64 5.44 5.70
C LEU A 27 8.34 5.69 7.18
N VAL A 28 7.64 4.76 7.81
CA VAL A 28 7.34 4.76 9.24
C VAL A 28 8.08 3.55 9.83
N PRO A 29 9.26 3.77 10.45
CA PRO A 29 10.05 2.68 10.99
C PRO A 29 9.40 2.09 12.24
N ASP A 30 9.68 0.81 12.51
CA ASP A 30 9.29 0.12 13.75
C ASP A 30 7.80 0.27 14.09
N PHE A 31 6.94 0.23 13.06
CA PHE A 31 5.49 0.40 13.22
C PHE A 31 4.82 -0.84 13.83
N LEU A 32 5.29 -2.03 13.46
CA LEU A 32 4.87 -3.29 14.05
C LEU A 32 6.01 -3.88 14.88
N GLU A 33 5.65 -4.39 16.05
CA GLU A 33 6.56 -5.22 16.84
C GLU A 33 6.82 -6.55 16.10
N PRO A 34 8.02 -7.16 16.25
CA PRO A 34 8.40 -8.38 15.53
C PRO A 34 7.40 -9.54 15.65
N ASP A 35 6.83 -9.76 16.84
CA ASP A 35 5.85 -10.83 17.08
C ASP A 35 4.56 -10.62 16.29
N MET A 36 4.16 -9.36 16.08
CA MET A 36 3.00 -9.03 15.26
C MET A 36 3.29 -9.29 13.78
N CYS A 37 4.51 -9.01 13.32
CA CYS A 37 4.91 -9.36 11.96
C CYS A 37 4.83 -10.87 11.72
N ASP A 38 5.27 -11.68 12.68
CA ASP A 38 5.20 -13.14 12.57
C ASP A 38 3.75 -13.64 12.58
N ALA A 39 2.91 -13.13 13.48
CA ALA A 39 1.49 -13.46 13.52
C ALA A 39 0.76 -13.11 12.20
N LEU A 40 1.08 -11.96 11.60
CA LEU A 40 0.53 -11.56 10.29
C LEU A 40 1.08 -12.42 9.15
N LYS A 41 2.34 -12.83 9.21
CA LYS A 41 2.97 -13.70 8.22
C LYS A 41 2.35 -15.10 8.25
N GLU A 42 2.04 -15.64 9.43
CA GLU A 42 1.36 -16.93 9.61
C GLU A 42 -0.02 -16.98 8.95
N LEU A 43 -0.70 -15.84 8.79
CA LEU A 43 -1.97 -15.78 8.06
C LEU A 43 -1.81 -16.30 6.63
N TYR A 44 -0.65 -16.12 5.99
CA TYR A 44 -0.43 -16.53 4.60
C TYR A 44 -0.71 -18.02 4.39
N ASP A 45 -0.37 -18.88 5.35
CA ASP A 45 -0.53 -20.33 5.23
C ASP A 45 -1.92 -20.83 5.64
N GLN A 46 -2.78 -19.93 6.14
CA GLN A 46 -4.19 -20.26 6.39
C GLN A 46 -4.93 -20.51 5.07
N LYS A 47 -5.83 -21.49 5.07
CA LYS A 47 -6.62 -21.86 3.88
C LYS A 47 -7.87 -21.01 3.70
N GLU A 48 -8.41 -20.50 4.80
CA GLU A 48 -9.66 -19.75 4.86
C GLU A 48 -9.40 -18.24 5.00
N GLY A 49 -10.45 -17.43 4.83
CA GLY A 49 -10.35 -15.97 4.99
C GLY A 49 -9.82 -15.22 3.76
N TYR A 50 -9.67 -15.92 2.63
CA TYR A 50 -9.22 -15.35 1.36
C TYR A 50 -10.30 -15.48 0.28
N ARG A 51 -10.57 -14.37 -0.42
CA ARG A 51 -11.49 -14.37 -1.57
C ARG A 51 -10.82 -14.84 -2.85
N LYS A 52 -9.49 -14.70 -2.94
CA LYS A 52 -8.73 -14.92 -4.18
C LYS A 52 -7.24 -15.10 -3.90
N THR A 53 -6.66 -16.13 -4.50
CA THR A 53 -5.20 -16.31 -4.62
C THR A 53 -4.78 -16.01 -6.06
N VAL A 54 -3.71 -15.24 -6.22
CA VAL A 54 -3.16 -14.88 -7.53
C VAL A 54 -1.71 -15.37 -7.63
N VAL A 55 -1.50 -16.30 -8.56
CA VAL A 55 -0.16 -16.69 -9.04
C VAL A 55 0.24 -15.72 -10.15
N MET A 56 1.21 -14.86 -9.87
CA MET A 56 1.48 -13.64 -10.65
C MET A 56 1.93 -13.92 -12.09
N GLU A 57 2.62 -15.04 -12.29
CA GLU A 57 3.16 -15.50 -13.57
C GLU A 57 2.04 -15.68 -14.60
N ARG A 58 0.87 -16.14 -14.15
CA ARG A 58 -0.31 -16.36 -15.02
C ARG A 58 -0.84 -15.06 -15.62
N TYR A 59 -0.58 -13.94 -14.97
CA TYR A 59 -1.10 -12.61 -15.34
C TYR A 59 -0.03 -11.66 -15.85
N ARG A 60 1.23 -12.13 -15.98
CA ARG A 60 2.40 -11.31 -16.34
C ARG A 60 2.64 -10.13 -15.38
N PHE A 61 2.26 -10.30 -14.12
CA PHE A 61 2.50 -9.29 -13.07
C PHE A 61 3.87 -9.42 -12.41
N GLY A 62 4.57 -10.52 -12.67
CA GLY A 62 5.89 -10.84 -12.14
C GLY A 62 5.99 -12.32 -11.82
N LEU A 63 6.79 -12.65 -10.80
CA LEU A 63 6.97 -14.00 -10.29
C LEU A 63 6.74 -13.98 -8.78
N GLY A 64 5.77 -14.76 -8.30
CA GLY A 64 5.36 -14.75 -6.90
C GLY A 64 3.85 -14.98 -6.72
N GLU A 65 3.39 -14.85 -5.48
CA GLU A 65 1.99 -15.05 -5.14
C GLU A 65 1.47 -13.94 -4.23
N TYR A 66 0.20 -13.58 -4.40
CA TYR A 66 -0.52 -12.82 -3.39
C TYR A 66 -1.94 -13.32 -3.18
N LYS A 67 -2.46 -13.11 -1.97
CA LYS A 67 -3.80 -13.53 -1.56
C LYS A 67 -4.58 -12.33 -1.04
N TYR A 68 -5.75 -12.09 -1.61
CA TYR A 68 -6.69 -11.08 -1.10
C TYR A 68 -7.54 -11.66 0.01
N PHE A 69 -7.56 -11.00 1.17
CA PHE A 69 -8.46 -11.35 2.27
C PHE A 69 -9.92 -11.14 1.84
N ASP A 70 -10.85 -11.89 2.43
CA ASP A 70 -12.29 -11.70 2.26
C ASP A 70 -12.93 -11.02 3.47
N TYR A 71 -14.17 -10.56 3.33
CA TYR A 71 -14.97 -10.13 4.46
C TYR A 71 -15.54 -11.34 5.24
N PRO A 72 -15.66 -11.26 6.58
CA PRO A 72 -15.08 -10.23 7.44
C PRO A 72 -13.55 -10.31 7.46
N LEU A 73 -12.90 -9.14 7.47
CA LEU A 73 -11.43 -9.09 7.53
C LEU A 73 -10.92 -9.57 8.90
N PRO A 74 -9.72 -10.18 8.97
CA PRO A 74 -9.04 -10.37 10.24
C PRO A 74 -8.97 -9.06 11.02
N GLY A 75 -9.31 -9.07 12.31
CA GLY A 75 -9.40 -7.87 13.17
C GLY A 75 -8.22 -6.90 13.02
N PRO A 76 -6.97 -7.37 13.13
CA PRO A 76 -5.76 -6.58 12.86
C PRO A 76 -5.79 -5.77 11.55
N ILE A 77 -6.27 -6.37 10.46
CA ILE A 77 -6.29 -5.77 9.13
C ILE A 77 -7.41 -4.73 9.03
N GLN A 78 -8.57 -5.01 9.63
CA GLN A 78 -9.67 -4.05 9.73
C GLN A 78 -9.24 -2.82 10.53
N GLU A 79 -8.65 -3.02 11.70
CA GLU A 79 -8.14 -1.95 12.58
C GLU A 79 -7.13 -1.07 11.84
N LEU A 80 -6.19 -1.67 11.08
CA LEU A 80 -5.24 -0.92 10.26
C LEU A 80 -5.91 -0.03 9.22
N ARG A 81 -6.91 -0.53 8.49
CA ARG A 81 -7.66 0.28 7.50
C ARG A 81 -8.37 1.44 8.18
N GLU A 82 -9.07 1.17 9.26
CA GLU A 82 -9.91 2.16 9.95
C GLU A 82 -9.10 3.23 10.67
N GLY A 83 -7.96 2.86 11.26
CA GLY A 83 -7.18 3.81 12.03
C GLY A 83 -6.09 4.54 11.26
N LEU A 84 -5.58 4.00 10.14
CA LEU A 84 -4.66 4.76 9.27
C LEU A 84 -5.41 5.76 8.40
N TYR A 85 -6.61 5.41 7.92
CA TYR A 85 -7.35 6.20 6.95
C TYR A 85 -7.58 7.67 7.36
N PRO A 86 -8.09 7.98 8.57
CA PRO A 86 -8.41 9.36 8.96
C PRO A 86 -7.20 10.30 8.94
N HIS A 87 -6.00 9.78 9.22
CA HIS A 87 -4.76 10.54 9.16
C HIS A 87 -4.29 10.84 7.73
N LEU A 88 -4.75 10.06 6.74
CA LEU A 88 -4.37 10.21 5.34
C LEU A 88 -5.35 11.09 4.55
N VAL A 89 -6.59 11.24 5.04
CA VAL A 89 -7.65 12.04 4.41
C VAL A 89 -7.22 13.50 4.17
N PRO A 90 -6.58 14.22 5.12
CA PRO A 90 -6.13 15.59 4.90
C PRO A 90 -5.18 15.71 3.69
N VAL A 91 -4.19 14.80 3.60
CA VAL A 91 -3.23 14.75 2.49
C VAL A 91 -3.97 14.48 1.17
N ALA A 92 -4.83 13.47 1.14
CA ALA A 92 -5.59 13.08 -0.05
C ALA A 92 -6.45 14.23 -0.57
N ASN A 93 -7.21 14.90 0.31
CA ASN A 93 -8.08 16.02 -0.06
C ASN A 93 -7.29 17.26 -0.48
N LEU A 94 -6.15 17.54 0.16
CA LEU A 94 -5.27 18.63 -0.27
C LEU A 94 -4.68 18.35 -1.67
N TRP A 95 -4.37 17.09 -1.99
CA TRP A 95 -3.91 16.71 -3.32
C TRP A 95 -4.99 16.89 -4.39
N MET A 96 -6.23 16.48 -4.10
CA MET A 96 -7.35 16.70 -5.02
C MET A 96 -7.58 18.19 -5.28
N LYS A 97 -7.56 19.00 -4.21
CA LYS A 97 -7.66 20.47 -4.32
C LYS A 97 -6.53 21.08 -5.14
N ALA A 98 -5.28 20.70 -4.88
CA ALA A 98 -4.12 21.22 -5.60
C ALA A 98 -4.18 20.94 -7.10
N LEU A 99 -4.78 19.81 -7.49
CA LEU A 99 -4.94 19.40 -8.89
C LEU A 99 -6.30 19.78 -9.50
N ASN A 100 -7.13 20.55 -8.78
CA ASN A 100 -8.48 20.92 -9.20
C ASN A 100 -9.37 19.72 -9.56
N ILE A 101 -9.22 18.61 -8.82
CA ILE A 101 -10.04 17.41 -8.94
C ILE A 101 -11.20 17.56 -7.96
N LYS A 102 -12.45 17.39 -8.44
CA LYS A 102 -13.67 17.63 -7.66
C LYS A 102 -13.95 16.60 -6.55
N ARG A 103 -13.19 15.50 -6.51
CA ARG A 103 -13.40 14.43 -5.53
C ARG A 103 -12.95 14.87 -4.14
N VAL A 104 -13.80 14.62 -3.15
CA VAL A 104 -13.52 14.83 -1.73
C VAL A 104 -13.72 13.49 -1.03
N PHE A 105 -12.71 13.05 -0.29
CA PHE A 105 -12.76 11.83 0.49
C PHE A 105 -13.41 12.08 1.86
N PRO A 106 -14.27 11.16 2.31
CA PRO A 106 -14.95 11.27 3.60
C PRO A 106 -13.96 11.15 4.77
N GLN A 107 -14.43 11.47 5.98
CA GLN A 107 -13.57 11.49 7.18
C GLN A 107 -13.30 10.08 7.72
N THR A 108 -14.22 9.15 7.49
CA THR A 108 -14.11 7.78 8.00
C THR A 108 -13.91 6.77 6.88
N HIS A 109 -13.22 5.68 7.20
CA HIS A 109 -13.02 4.58 6.26
C HIS A 109 -14.36 3.92 5.88
N GLN A 110 -15.30 3.82 6.84
CA GLN A 110 -16.61 3.23 6.59
C GLN A 110 -17.39 4.00 5.51
N GLU A 111 -17.38 5.33 5.55
CA GLU A 111 -18.03 6.16 4.53
C GLU A 111 -17.39 5.97 3.14
N LEU A 112 -16.05 5.79 3.06
CA LEU A 112 -15.40 5.46 1.79
C LEU A 112 -15.89 4.10 1.25
N ILE A 113 -16.04 3.12 2.14
CA ILE A 113 -16.54 1.79 1.77
C ILE A 113 -17.99 1.84 1.33
N ASP A 114 -18.81 2.69 1.93
CA ASP A 114 -20.19 2.89 1.49
C ASP A 114 -20.25 3.52 0.09
N GLN A 115 -19.36 4.49 -0.22
CA GLN A 115 -19.19 5.00 -1.58
C GLN A 115 -18.73 3.90 -2.56
N CYS A 116 -17.84 3.00 -2.16
CA CYS A 116 -17.47 1.83 -2.97
C CYS A 116 -18.70 0.94 -3.26
N LYS A 117 -19.52 0.64 -2.26
CA LYS A 117 -20.74 -0.18 -2.43
C LYS A 117 -21.73 0.46 -3.40
N GLU A 118 -21.91 1.79 -3.32
CA GLU A 118 -22.75 2.55 -4.27
C GLU A 118 -22.27 2.40 -5.71
N GLN A 119 -20.98 2.16 -5.93
CA GLN A 119 -20.36 1.90 -7.24
C GLN A 119 -20.12 0.40 -7.51
N HIS A 120 -20.80 -0.49 -6.78
CA HIS A 120 -20.68 -1.95 -6.90
C HIS A 120 -19.26 -2.52 -6.69
N GLN A 121 -18.39 -1.76 -6.01
CA GLN A 121 -17.10 -2.24 -5.54
C GLN A 121 -17.30 -2.92 -4.18
N LEU A 122 -17.45 -4.25 -4.20
CA LEU A 122 -17.82 -5.06 -3.04
C LEU A 122 -16.70 -5.99 -2.54
N LYS A 123 -15.53 -5.97 -3.19
CA LYS A 123 -14.45 -6.91 -2.91
C LYS A 123 -13.35 -6.23 -2.10
N PRO A 124 -13.03 -6.70 -0.88
CA PRO A 124 -11.95 -6.10 -0.10
C PRO A 124 -10.61 -6.24 -0.83
N THR A 125 -9.76 -5.25 -0.65
CA THR A 125 -8.46 -5.13 -1.31
C THR A 125 -7.23 -5.37 -0.43
N PRO A 126 -7.29 -5.49 0.91
CA PRO A 126 -6.12 -5.93 1.67
C PRO A 126 -5.61 -7.29 1.20
N LEU A 127 -4.30 -7.44 1.15
CA LEU A 127 -3.67 -8.64 0.63
C LEU A 127 -2.35 -8.94 1.34
N ILE A 128 -1.93 -10.20 1.28
CA ILE A 128 -0.60 -10.65 1.70
C ILE A 128 0.16 -11.18 0.48
N LEU A 129 1.43 -10.78 0.34
CA LEU A 129 2.29 -11.13 -0.78
C LEU A 129 3.45 -12.00 -0.28
N LYS A 130 3.80 -13.02 -1.06
CA LYS A 130 4.98 -13.85 -0.89
C LYS A 130 5.81 -13.86 -2.17
N TYR A 131 7.09 -13.55 -2.03
CA TYR A 131 8.08 -13.73 -3.09
C TYR A 131 9.18 -14.68 -2.62
N GLY A 132 9.61 -15.58 -3.50
CA GLY A 132 10.83 -16.38 -3.33
C GLY A 132 11.95 -15.91 -4.26
N LYS A 133 13.05 -16.67 -4.34
CA LYS A 133 14.15 -16.42 -5.29
C LYS A 133 13.64 -16.26 -6.74
N GLY A 134 14.14 -15.24 -7.44
CA GLY A 134 13.70 -14.83 -8.77
C GLY A 134 12.38 -14.07 -8.77
N GLY A 135 11.72 -13.94 -7.61
CA GLY A 135 10.44 -13.28 -7.47
C GLY A 135 10.55 -11.77 -7.63
N PHE A 136 9.57 -11.16 -8.29
CA PHE A 136 9.51 -9.72 -8.51
C PHE A 136 8.06 -9.29 -8.78
N ASN A 137 7.80 -7.98 -8.69
CA ASN A 137 6.53 -7.40 -9.10
C ASN A 137 6.78 -6.24 -10.06
N THR A 138 6.15 -6.32 -11.23
CA THR A 138 6.23 -5.27 -12.24
C THR A 138 5.69 -3.93 -11.71
N LEU A 139 6.09 -2.83 -12.33
CA LEU A 139 5.62 -1.49 -11.93
C LEU A 139 4.13 -1.31 -12.31
N HIS A 140 3.27 -1.16 -11.30
CA HIS A 140 1.81 -1.08 -11.44
C HIS A 140 1.21 0.04 -10.57
N GLN A 141 -0.12 0.13 -10.59
CA GLN A 141 -0.97 1.01 -9.78
C GLN A 141 -2.18 0.19 -9.32
N ASP A 142 -2.62 0.40 -8.08
CA ASP A 142 -3.70 -0.36 -7.47
C ASP A 142 -5.05 0.36 -7.64
N LEU A 143 -5.57 0.35 -8.86
CA LEU A 143 -6.85 0.99 -9.23
C LEU A 143 -7.85 -0.10 -9.64
N TYR A 144 -8.91 -0.26 -8.84
CA TYR A 144 -9.83 -1.41 -8.96
C TYR A 144 -11.30 -1.05 -9.24
N GLY A 145 -11.56 0.20 -9.59
CA GLY A 145 -12.90 0.70 -9.89
C GLY A 145 -12.96 2.23 -9.93
N GLU A 146 -14.18 2.76 -9.97
CA GLU A 146 -14.48 4.19 -10.01
C GLU A 146 -14.09 4.93 -8.71
N VAL A 147 -14.33 4.32 -7.56
CA VAL A 147 -13.92 4.83 -6.26
C VAL A 147 -12.52 4.32 -5.95
N TYR A 148 -11.57 5.23 -5.78
CA TYR A 148 -10.23 4.89 -5.31
C TYR A 148 -9.73 5.95 -4.34
N PHE A 149 -8.99 5.51 -3.33
CA PHE A 149 -8.25 6.40 -2.43
C PHE A 149 -6.81 6.56 -2.96
N PRO A 150 -6.23 7.78 -2.99
CA PRO A 150 -4.98 8.07 -3.69
C PRO A 150 -3.74 7.63 -2.89
N LEU A 151 -3.93 7.09 -1.69
CA LEU A 151 -2.89 6.63 -0.80
C LEU A 151 -3.18 5.18 -0.39
N GLN A 152 -2.13 4.44 -0.05
CA GLN A 152 -2.18 3.07 0.46
C GLN A 152 -0.98 2.81 1.36
N ALA A 153 -0.99 1.68 2.07
CA ALA A 153 0.12 1.26 2.92
C ALA A 153 0.62 -0.13 2.55
N VAL A 154 1.90 -0.39 2.82
CA VAL A 154 2.48 -1.73 2.82
C VAL A 154 3.29 -1.94 4.09
N LEU A 155 3.05 -3.07 4.75
CA LEU A 155 3.72 -3.52 5.97
C LEU A 155 4.76 -4.58 5.61
N PHE A 156 5.96 -4.45 6.16
CA PHE A 156 7.08 -5.36 5.88
C PHE A 156 7.18 -6.41 6.97
N LEU A 157 7.01 -7.68 6.58
CA LEU A 157 6.91 -8.82 7.48
C LEU A 157 8.16 -9.72 7.45
N SER A 158 9.17 -9.34 6.67
CA SER A 158 10.44 -10.06 6.54
C SER A 158 11.57 -9.06 6.49
N ASP A 159 12.71 -9.44 7.07
CA ASP A 159 13.85 -8.56 7.25
C ASP A 159 14.83 -8.72 6.07
N PRO A 160 15.20 -7.62 5.39
CA PRO A 160 16.21 -7.67 4.34
C PRO A 160 17.57 -8.04 4.93
N ASP A 161 18.39 -8.76 4.16
CA ASP A 161 19.71 -9.30 4.52
C ASP A 161 19.68 -10.48 5.52
N THR A 162 18.62 -10.63 6.31
CA THR A 162 18.36 -11.80 7.17
C THR A 162 17.51 -12.85 6.44
N ASP A 163 16.27 -12.50 6.11
CA ASP A 163 15.29 -13.42 5.51
C ASP A 163 15.43 -13.52 3.99
N TYR A 164 15.86 -12.43 3.34
CA TYR A 164 16.01 -12.34 1.88
C TYR A 164 17.09 -11.36 1.42
N GLN A 165 17.51 -11.44 0.16
CA GLN A 165 18.38 -10.45 -0.52
C GLN A 165 17.76 -10.02 -1.85
N GLY A 166 18.02 -8.79 -2.28
CA GLY A 166 17.26 -8.14 -3.37
C GLY A 166 15.85 -7.78 -2.89
N GLY A 167 14.87 -7.76 -3.79
CA GLY A 167 13.45 -7.59 -3.42
C GLY A 167 13.10 -6.24 -2.80
N GLU A 168 13.84 -5.19 -3.17
CA GLU A 168 13.57 -3.82 -2.76
C GLU A 168 12.18 -3.35 -3.21
N PHE A 169 11.55 -2.51 -2.40
CA PHE A 169 10.33 -1.83 -2.80
C PHE A 169 10.70 -0.68 -3.74
N VAL A 170 10.24 -0.77 -4.99
CA VAL A 170 10.60 0.17 -6.04
C VAL A 170 9.39 1.04 -6.34
N MET A 171 9.61 2.35 -6.44
CA MET A 171 8.65 3.28 -7.02
C MET A 171 9.28 4.02 -8.20
N THR A 172 8.46 4.45 -9.14
CA THR A 172 8.88 5.34 -10.23
C THR A 172 8.00 6.57 -10.28
N GLN A 173 8.64 7.73 -10.45
CA GLN A 173 7.96 8.98 -10.76
C GLN A 173 8.17 9.31 -12.24
N GLN A 174 7.09 9.32 -13.01
CA GLN A 174 7.08 9.73 -14.40
C GLN A 174 6.88 11.24 -14.50
N THR A 175 7.90 11.93 -14.99
CA THR A 175 7.86 13.38 -15.20
C THR A 175 7.62 13.66 -16.69
N PRO A 176 6.65 14.51 -17.06
CA PRO A 176 6.39 14.81 -18.47
C PRO A 176 7.65 15.25 -19.21
N ARG A 177 7.93 14.61 -20.36
CA ARG A 177 9.09 14.90 -21.23
C ARG A 177 10.47 14.64 -20.59
N ALA A 178 10.54 13.83 -19.54
CA ALA A 178 11.79 13.40 -18.92
C ALA A 178 11.80 11.90 -18.66
N GLN A 179 13.00 11.36 -18.43
CA GLN A 179 13.15 9.97 -17.98
C GLN A 179 12.55 9.78 -16.59
N SER A 180 12.11 8.56 -16.29
CA SER A 180 11.49 8.24 -15.00
C SER A 180 12.53 8.30 -13.88
N LYS A 181 12.15 8.90 -12.74
CA LYS A 181 12.97 8.86 -11.53
C LYS A 181 12.64 7.58 -10.76
N ALA A 182 13.62 6.69 -10.59
CA ALA A 182 13.50 5.53 -9.72
C ALA A 182 13.69 5.93 -8.25
N ILE A 183 12.92 5.29 -7.37
CA ILE A 183 13.01 5.39 -5.91
C ILE A 183 13.08 3.95 -5.42
N VAL A 184 14.11 3.63 -4.65
CA VAL A 184 14.35 2.27 -4.15
C VAL A 184 14.42 2.33 -2.63
N LEU A 185 13.52 1.60 -1.97
CA LEU A 185 13.44 1.54 -0.52
C LEU A 185 13.79 0.13 -0.06
N ARG A 186 14.49 0.04 1.09
CA ARG A 186 14.83 -1.21 1.78
C ARG A 186 14.27 -1.22 3.20
N PRO A 187 12.93 -1.24 3.40
CA PRO A 187 12.35 -1.24 4.74
C PRO A 187 12.62 -2.57 5.45
N LYS A 188 12.79 -2.49 6.77
CA LYS A 188 13.05 -3.64 7.64
C LYS A 188 11.76 -4.33 8.04
N LYS A 189 11.87 -5.52 8.64
CA LYS A 189 10.73 -6.16 9.29
C LYS A 189 10.18 -5.21 10.36
N GLY A 190 8.86 -5.00 10.36
CA GLY A 190 8.20 -4.05 11.27
C GLY A 190 7.93 -2.68 10.66
N ASP A 191 8.62 -2.31 9.58
CA ASP A 191 8.42 -1.02 8.93
C ASP A 191 7.09 -0.98 8.17
N MET A 192 6.53 0.23 8.05
CA MET A 192 5.43 0.55 7.17
C MET A 192 5.86 1.59 6.14
N VAL A 193 5.47 1.41 4.88
CA VAL A 193 5.54 2.46 3.87
C VAL A 193 4.13 2.90 3.52
N LEU A 194 3.84 4.19 3.72
CA LEU A 194 2.66 4.86 3.19
C LEU A 194 3.02 5.48 1.85
N PHE A 195 2.22 5.28 0.81
CA PHE A 195 2.57 5.74 -0.53
C PHE A 195 1.36 5.98 -1.42
N THR A 196 1.58 6.72 -2.49
CA THR A 196 0.55 7.01 -3.49
C THR A 196 0.12 5.79 -4.29
N THR A 197 -1.18 5.66 -4.52
CA THR A 197 -1.80 4.65 -5.39
C THR A 197 -1.50 4.90 -6.87
N ASN A 198 -1.46 6.16 -7.32
CA ASN A 198 -1.35 6.45 -8.76
C ASN A 198 -0.63 7.76 -9.14
N PHE A 199 -0.68 8.80 -8.31
CA PHE A 199 -0.04 10.07 -8.60
C PHE A 199 0.17 10.92 -7.35
N ARG A 200 1.03 11.92 -7.49
CA ARG A 200 1.06 13.05 -6.55
C ARG A 200 1.05 14.41 -7.28
N PRO A 201 0.61 15.48 -6.62
CA PRO A 201 0.83 16.84 -7.09
C PRO A 201 2.30 17.24 -6.96
N VAL A 202 2.80 17.97 -7.96
CA VAL A 202 4.12 18.63 -7.94
C VAL A 202 3.96 20.09 -8.32
N LYS A 203 4.61 20.99 -7.59
CA LYS A 203 4.59 22.43 -7.86
C LYS A 203 5.47 22.74 -9.07
N GLY A 204 4.87 23.25 -10.15
CA GLY A 204 5.55 23.83 -11.30
C GLY A 204 5.46 25.36 -11.31
N THR A 205 5.93 25.99 -12.38
CA THR A 205 5.90 27.45 -12.55
C THR A 205 4.49 28.03 -12.70
N LYS A 206 3.53 27.24 -13.20
CA LYS A 206 2.14 27.64 -13.46
C LYS A 206 1.13 27.08 -12.44
N GLY A 207 1.61 26.56 -11.31
CA GLY A 207 0.80 25.87 -10.30
C GLY A 207 1.14 24.39 -10.20
N TYR A 208 0.27 23.62 -9.56
CA TYR A 208 0.48 22.19 -9.35
C TYR A 208 0.08 21.38 -10.59
N TYR A 209 0.85 20.35 -10.89
CA TYR A 209 0.55 19.38 -11.93
C TYR A 209 0.74 17.96 -11.41
N ARG A 210 0.12 17.00 -12.09
CA ARG A 210 0.16 15.58 -11.75
C ARG A 210 1.45 14.95 -12.26
N VAL A 211 2.16 14.21 -11.39
CA VAL A 211 3.18 13.23 -11.82
C VAL A 211 2.65 11.83 -11.55
N ASN A 212 2.76 10.96 -12.55
CA ASN A 212 2.32 9.58 -12.39
C ASN A 212 3.35 8.79 -11.58
N MET A 213 2.83 7.98 -10.67
CA MET A 213 3.62 7.18 -9.75
C MET A 213 3.22 5.72 -9.92
N LYS A 214 4.20 4.82 -9.99
CA LYS A 214 4.00 3.37 -9.98
C LYS A 214 4.87 2.74 -8.91
N HIS A 215 4.48 1.59 -8.40
CA HIS A 215 5.26 0.80 -7.46
C HIS A 215 5.39 -0.66 -7.92
N GLY A 216 6.37 -1.36 -7.37
CA GLY A 216 6.69 -2.74 -7.67
C GLY A 216 7.77 -3.26 -6.72
N VAL A 217 8.31 -4.43 -7.05
CA VAL A 217 9.35 -5.09 -6.25
C VAL A 217 10.44 -5.56 -7.22
N SER A 218 11.69 -5.22 -6.95
CA SER A 218 12.84 -5.73 -7.72
C SER A 218 12.99 -7.25 -7.53
N GLU A 219 13.87 -7.86 -8.32
CA GLU A 219 14.12 -9.30 -8.20
C GLU A 219 14.70 -9.68 -6.83
N LEU A 220 14.15 -10.73 -6.23
CA LEU A 220 14.73 -11.39 -5.07
C LEU A 220 15.85 -12.32 -5.50
N HIS A 221 17.05 -12.14 -4.95
CA HIS A 221 18.20 -12.98 -5.27
C HIS A 221 18.28 -14.23 -4.37
N ARG A 222 17.77 -14.15 -3.14
CA ARG A 222 17.76 -15.23 -2.15
C ARG A 222 16.60 -15.07 -1.17
N GLY A 223 16.14 -16.18 -0.60
CA GLY A 223 15.25 -16.19 0.56
C GLY A 223 13.79 -15.96 0.21
N GLU A 224 13.01 -15.56 1.21
CA GLU A 224 11.58 -15.31 1.08
C GLU A 224 11.20 -13.96 1.68
N ARG A 225 10.35 -13.22 0.98
CA ARG A 225 9.88 -11.90 1.38
C ARG A 225 8.37 -11.89 1.50
N TYR A 226 7.90 -11.48 2.66
CA TYR A 226 6.49 -11.31 2.95
C TYR A 226 6.15 -9.83 3.22
N THR A 227 5.08 -9.36 2.61
CA THR A 227 4.52 -8.03 2.86
C THR A 227 3.01 -8.09 2.89
N MET A 228 2.38 -7.16 3.61
CA MET A 228 0.93 -7.00 3.62
C MET A 228 0.53 -5.65 3.06
N GLY A 229 -0.29 -5.64 2.01
CA GLY A 229 -0.85 -4.44 1.42
C GLY A 229 -2.16 -4.04 2.12
N ILE A 230 -2.25 -2.78 2.52
CA ILE A 230 -3.45 -2.16 3.09
C ILE A 230 -3.94 -1.10 2.11
N ILE A 231 -4.92 -1.50 1.29
CA ILE A 231 -5.60 -0.63 0.33
C ILE A 231 -6.96 -0.26 0.93
N PHE A 232 -7.32 1.02 0.86
CA PHE A 232 -8.46 1.57 1.61
C PHE A 232 -9.79 1.49 0.86
N HIS A 233 -9.78 1.34 -0.46
CA HIS A 233 -11.00 1.25 -1.26
C HIS A 233 -11.23 -0.18 -1.73
N ASP A 234 -12.48 -0.60 -1.89
CA ASP A 234 -12.81 -1.92 -2.37
C ASP A 234 -12.75 -2.01 -3.90
N ALA A 235 -12.74 -3.22 -4.43
CA ALA A 235 -12.63 -3.54 -5.85
C ALA A 235 -13.95 -4.06 -6.42
N ILE A 236 -14.09 -4.00 -7.74
CA ILE A 236 -15.15 -4.71 -8.46
C ILE A 236 -14.87 -6.22 -8.46
N SER A 237 -13.59 -6.62 -8.62
CA SER A 237 -13.14 -8.03 -8.78
C SER A 237 -11.78 -8.32 -8.18
#